data_AF-D0NHE2-F1
#
_entry.id   AF-D0NHE2-F1
#
_cell.length_a   1.000
_cell.length_b   1.000
_cell.length_c   1.000
_cell.angle_alpha   90.00
_cell.angle_beta   90.00
_cell.angle_gamma   90.00
#
_symmetry.space_group_name_H-M   'P 1'
#
loop_
_entity.id
_entity.type
_entity.pdbx_description
1 polymer ?
#
loop_
_entity_poly.entity_id
_entity_poly.type
_entity_poly.pdbx_seq_one_letter_code
_entity_poly.pdbx_strand_id
1 'polypeptide(L)'
;MGQAPSGAKSGRPALTHSTPTLFPLPSDESDLPDNAVLDVELEIVSAKDIIAGDYLGVTALLKGQLSSSDAYAVIEVDGHKVAWTHPVFSTLEPVWNEKFFFKNVRPDSLCKLYLFDKDVNTDDELGETQFTAANTDGTVSTFELAIYLHGRSAGTIVVKYGPVRYSVHSSVTAGLMTMSTSNEARIESLAYHIQLHNIHQFLPTEHEWNKDYPTIQRIFSPDYPGSPVLRQAIMTQHAVIYTHGPMNTKYGAISSPREFFKLIHDGRRQDKAVLFTYVITKNGWYFSETGAAFFKDMLSKHMLHSGAAFSVLYAGESRVDNYLFGEPKLVIDNDSGTYAPPKEDLPQLKALMEDNFPGMTVEALNRENEEQQKTRKEILGSWM
;
A
#
# COMPACT_ATOMS: atom_id res chain seq x y z
N MET A 1 -35.19 -66.42 14.48
CA MET A 1 -34.95 -65.25 13.62
C MET A 1 -34.27 -64.19 14.47
N GLY A 2 -32.98 -63.95 14.21
CA GLY A 2 -32.03 -63.33 15.13
C GLY A 2 -32.08 -61.80 15.17
N GLN A 3 -31.69 -61.29 16.33
CA GLN A 3 -31.41 -59.88 16.65
C GLN A 3 -30.21 -59.36 15.84
N ALA A 4 -30.25 -58.09 15.46
CA ALA A 4 -29.16 -57.36 14.83
C ALA A 4 -28.04 -57.04 15.84
N PRO A 5 -26.74 -57.17 15.49
CA PRO A 5 -25.66 -56.72 16.35
C PRO A 5 -25.28 -55.27 16.07
N SER A 6 -24.96 -54.56 17.15
CA SER A 6 -24.30 -53.27 17.22
C SER A 6 -22.88 -53.32 16.62
N GLY A 7 -22.59 -52.47 15.64
CA GLY A 7 -21.25 -52.26 15.08
C GLY A 7 -20.60 -51.00 15.66
N ALA A 8 -19.48 -51.20 16.35
CA ALA A 8 -18.72 -50.17 17.05
C ALA A 8 -18.02 -49.15 16.12
N LYS A 9 -17.78 -47.96 16.69
CA LYS A 9 -16.94 -46.88 16.17
C LYS A 9 -15.57 -47.39 15.70
N SER A 10 -15.17 -47.00 14.48
CA SER A 10 -13.76 -46.85 14.12
C SER A 10 -13.57 -45.48 13.48
N GLY A 11 -13.36 -44.47 14.33
CA GLY A 11 -12.79 -43.20 13.87
C GLY A 11 -11.36 -43.49 13.42
N ARG A 12 -11.05 -43.22 12.15
CA ARG A 12 -9.67 -43.20 11.68
C ARG A 12 -8.91 -42.13 12.47
N PRO A 13 -7.67 -42.39 12.92
CA PRO A 13 -6.88 -41.36 13.57
C PRO A 13 -6.56 -40.29 12.53
N ALA A 14 -6.90 -39.03 12.83
CA ALA A 14 -6.39 -37.90 12.07
C ALA A 14 -4.86 -37.96 12.17
N LEU A 15 -4.19 -38.06 11.01
CA LEU A 15 -2.76 -37.90 10.90
C LEU A 15 -2.46 -36.46 11.31
N THR A 16 -2.04 -36.27 12.57
CA THR A 16 -1.49 -35.00 13.03
C THR A 16 -0.12 -34.86 12.39
N HIS A 17 -0.07 -34.21 11.22
CA HIS A 17 1.18 -33.70 10.68
C HIS A 17 1.74 -32.71 11.71
N SER A 18 2.90 -33.01 12.27
CA SER A 18 3.63 -32.12 13.15
C SER A 18 3.94 -30.84 12.38
N THR A 19 3.31 -29.72 12.76
CA THR A 19 3.60 -28.40 12.21
C THR A 19 5.09 -28.12 12.38
N PRO A 20 5.84 -27.84 11.30
CA PRO A 20 7.24 -27.47 11.44
C PRO A 20 7.33 -26.16 12.23
N THR A 21 7.90 -26.22 13.44
CA THR A 21 8.28 -25.03 14.20
C THR A 21 9.50 -24.43 13.49
N LEU A 22 9.36 -23.20 12.98
CA LEU A 22 10.32 -22.60 12.04
C LEU A 22 11.66 -22.15 12.65
N PHE A 23 11.97 -22.54 13.90
CA PHE A 23 13.28 -22.32 14.50
C PHE A 23 13.69 -23.45 15.47
N PRO A 24 14.97 -23.88 15.51
CA PRO A 24 15.54 -24.48 16.70
C PRO A 24 15.66 -23.37 17.74
N LEU A 25 14.89 -23.44 18.81
CA LEU A 25 14.96 -22.51 19.95
C LEU A 25 16.42 -22.33 20.38
N PRO A 26 17.05 -21.14 20.21
CA PRO A 26 18.07 -20.73 21.14
C PRO A 26 17.34 -20.55 22.47
N SER A 27 17.78 -21.26 23.50
CA SER A 27 17.29 -21.13 24.86
C SER A 27 17.39 -19.68 25.34
N ASP A 28 16.30 -18.94 25.17
CA ASP A 28 15.79 -17.89 26.04
C ASP A 28 14.34 -17.69 25.59
N GLU A 29 13.39 -18.06 26.45
CA GLU A 29 11.98 -17.72 26.29
C GLU A 29 11.90 -16.21 25.97
N SER A 30 11.45 -15.86 24.78
CA SER A 30 10.99 -14.50 24.54
C SER A 30 9.69 -14.36 25.34
N ASP A 31 9.82 -13.81 26.55
CA ASP A 31 8.71 -13.43 27.44
C ASP A 31 7.86 -12.32 26.78
N LEU A 32 7.18 -12.66 25.70
CA LEU A 32 6.08 -11.88 25.19
C LEU A 32 4.91 -12.11 26.15
N PRO A 33 4.30 -11.04 26.70
CA PRO A 33 3.17 -11.19 27.62
C PRO A 33 2.02 -11.95 26.92
N ASP A 34 1.19 -12.68 27.69
CA ASP A 34 0.10 -13.54 27.18
C ASP A 34 -0.89 -12.87 26.19
N ASN A 35 -0.88 -11.54 26.09
CA ASN A 35 -1.71 -10.73 25.19
C ASN A 35 -0.91 -10.00 24.09
N ALA A 36 0.34 -10.39 23.84
CA ALA A 36 1.14 -9.81 22.79
C ALA A 36 0.50 -10.07 21.41
N VAL A 37 0.65 -9.11 20.51
CA VAL A 37 0.20 -9.20 19.13
C VAL A 37 1.28 -8.64 18.20
N LEU A 38 1.34 -9.17 16.99
CA LEU A 38 2.37 -8.90 15.99
C LEU A 38 1.75 -8.28 14.74
N ASP A 39 2.52 -7.41 14.10
CA ASP A 39 2.27 -6.97 12.73
C ASP A 39 3.12 -7.83 11.78
N VAL A 40 2.45 -8.49 10.84
CA VAL A 40 3.02 -9.54 9.98
C VAL A 40 2.93 -9.10 8.52
N GLU A 41 4.07 -8.89 7.85
CA GLU A 41 4.16 -8.67 6.40
C GLU A 41 4.52 -9.95 5.62
N LEU A 42 3.54 -10.58 4.98
CA LEU A 42 3.77 -11.77 4.17
C LEU A 42 3.94 -11.43 2.69
N GLU A 43 5.13 -11.55 2.10
CA GLU A 43 5.29 -11.59 0.63
C GLU A 43 5.08 -13.03 0.13
N ILE A 44 4.27 -13.30 -0.89
CA ILE A 44 4.21 -14.56 -1.61
C ILE A 44 4.99 -14.37 -2.91
N VAL A 45 6.17 -14.97 -3.01
CA VAL A 45 7.15 -14.72 -4.07
C VAL A 45 6.86 -15.57 -5.29
N SER A 46 6.83 -16.90 -5.15
CA SER A 46 6.63 -17.84 -6.25
C SER A 46 6.26 -19.22 -5.74
N ALA A 47 5.67 -20.05 -6.60
CA ALA A 47 5.61 -21.50 -6.42
C ALA A 47 6.31 -22.22 -7.56
N LYS A 48 6.76 -23.45 -7.31
CA LYS A 48 7.43 -24.31 -8.30
C LYS A 48 6.93 -25.73 -8.22
N ASP A 49 7.03 -26.43 -9.34
CA ASP A 49 6.65 -27.84 -9.49
C ASP A 49 5.22 -28.15 -9.01
N ILE A 50 4.28 -27.21 -9.23
CA ILE A 50 2.89 -27.39 -8.82
C ILE A 50 2.19 -28.41 -9.74
N ILE A 51 1.19 -29.11 -9.21
CA ILE A 51 0.41 -30.09 -9.98
C ILE A 51 -0.47 -29.35 -10.99
N ALA A 52 -0.66 -29.92 -12.19
CA ALA A 52 -1.57 -29.33 -13.19
C ALA A 52 -3.04 -29.66 -12.87
N GLY A 53 -3.92 -28.66 -12.96
CA GLY A 53 -5.38 -28.83 -12.93
C GLY A 53 -5.92 -29.38 -14.25
N ASP A 54 -7.10 -30.01 -14.20
CA ASP A 54 -7.59 -30.89 -15.26
C ASP A 54 -8.08 -30.13 -16.52
N TYR A 55 -7.22 -30.10 -17.55
CA TYR A 55 -7.47 -30.13 -19.00
C TYR A 55 -8.86 -29.71 -19.57
N LEU A 56 -8.95 -28.51 -20.19
CA LEU A 56 -9.69 -28.28 -21.46
C LEU A 56 -9.51 -26.85 -22.05
N GLY A 57 -8.31 -26.27 -21.93
CA GLY A 57 -7.98 -25.03 -22.64
C GLY A 57 -7.50 -25.30 -24.07
N VAL A 58 -8.32 -24.99 -25.08
CA VAL A 58 -7.96 -25.00 -26.53
C VAL A 58 -6.66 -24.22 -26.82
N THR A 59 -6.27 -23.34 -25.90
CA THR A 59 -5.05 -22.53 -25.90
C THR A 59 -3.75 -23.33 -25.62
N ALA A 60 -3.78 -24.38 -24.80
CA ALA A 60 -2.60 -25.18 -24.46
C ALA A 60 -2.15 -26.03 -25.66
N LEU A 61 -3.12 -26.57 -26.40
CA LEU A 61 -2.90 -27.33 -27.64
C LEU A 61 -2.30 -26.48 -28.78
N LEU A 62 -2.61 -25.18 -28.82
CA LEU A 62 -2.06 -24.24 -29.80
C LEU A 62 -0.65 -23.75 -29.46
N LYS A 63 -0.20 -23.90 -28.20
CA LYS A 63 1.12 -23.45 -27.72
C LYS A 63 2.14 -24.56 -27.50
N GLY A 64 1.76 -25.83 -27.70
CA GLY A 64 2.68 -26.97 -27.57
C GLY A 64 3.15 -27.27 -26.14
N GLN A 65 2.43 -26.77 -25.12
CA GLN A 65 2.70 -27.08 -23.71
C GLN A 65 1.71 -28.16 -23.23
N LEU A 66 2.24 -29.22 -22.61
CA LEU A 66 1.53 -30.47 -22.30
C LEU A 66 0.74 -30.48 -20.98
N SER A 67 0.88 -29.46 -20.13
CA SER A 67 0.13 -29.31 -18.88
C SER A 67 0.38 -27.92 -18.30
N SER A 68 -0.65 -27.18 -17.92
CA SER A 68 -0.51 -25.83 -17.37
C SER A 68 -1.65 -25.50 -16.41
N SER A 69 -1.37 -24.76 -15.35
CA SER A 69 -2.36 -24.26 -14.40
C SER A 69 -2.41 -22.73 -14.39
N ASP A 70 -3.54 -22.22 -13.95
CA ASP A 70 -3.84 -20.81 -13.74
C ASP A 70 -3.81 -20.50 -12.24
N ALA A 71 -2.62 -20.62 -11.64
CA ALA A 71 -2.45 -20.74 -10.20
C ALA A 71 -2.58 -19.43 -9.41
N TYR A 72 -3.28 -19.47 -8.28
CA TYR A 72 -3.30 -18.41 -7.26
C TYR A 72 -3.28 -18.98 -5.84
N ALA A 73 -2.75 -18.22 -4.89
CA ALA A 73 -2.65 -18.61 -3.48
C ALA A 73 -3.68 -17.85 -2.63
N VAL A 74 -4.31 -18.51 -1.66
CA VAL A 74 -5.24 -17.93 -0.67
C VAL A 74 -4.60 -18.04 0.71
N ILE A 75 -4.62 -16.94 1.45
CA ILE A 75 -4.07 -16.81 2.79
C ILE A 75 -5.20 -16.91 3.81
N GLU A 76 -5.06 -17.81 4.77
CA GLU A 76 -5.93 -17.97 5.93
C GLU A 76 -5.13 -17.69 7.21
N VAL A 77 -5.68 -16.87 8.10
CA VAL A 77 -5.10 -16.57 9.41
C VAL A 77 -6.17 -16.86 10.48
N ASP A 78 -5.83 -17.64 11.50
CA ASP A 78 -6.77 -18.02 12.58
C ASP A 78 -8.12 -18.56 12.05
N GLY A 79 -8.08 -19.37 10.99
CA GLY A 79 -9.26 -19.99 10.39
C GLY A 79 -10.11 -19.07 9.49
N HIS A 80 -9.65 -17.85 9.21
CA HIS A 80 -10.33 -16.91 8.33
C HIS A 80 -9.50 -16.67 7.06
N LYS A 81 -10.10 -16.86 5.88
CA LYS A 81 -9.48 -16.47 4.60
C LYS A 81 -9.41 -14.95 4.53
N VAL A 82 -8.21 -14.40 4.52
CA VAL A 82 -7.94 -12.97 4.69
C VAL A 82 -7.41 -12.29 3.43
N ALA A 83 -6.77 -13.03 2.53
CA ALA A 83 -6.22 -12.48 1.29
C ALA A 83 -5.98 -13.57 0.24
N TRP A 84 -5.68 -13.18 -0.99
CA TRP A 84 -5.24 -14.09 -2.05
C TRP A 84 -4.40 -13.36 -3.09
N THR A 85 -3.53 -14.09 -3.80
CA THR A 85 -2.72 -13.59 -4.91
C THR A 85 -3.53 -13.53 -6.19
N HIS A 86 -3.06 -12.79 -7.19
CA HIS A 86 -3.62 -12.86 -8.53
C HIS A 86 -3.32 -14.23 -9.18
N PRO A 87 -4.20 -14.74 -10.05
CA PRO A 87 -3.89 -15.92 -10.84
C PRO A 87 -2.77 -15.63 -11.84
N VAL A 88 -1.82 -16.56 -11.95
CA VAL A 88 -0.78 -16.56 -12.98
C VAL A 88 -1.11 -17.70 -13.95
N PHE A 89 -1.43 -17.32 -15.17
CA PHE A 89 -2.00 -18.22 -16.16
C PHE A 89 -0.95 -19.07 -16.86
N SER A 90 -1.34 -20.30 -17.18
CA SER A 90 -0.62 -21.22 -18.04
C SER A 90 0.82 -21.53 -17.59
N THR A 91 1.05 -21.75 -16.30
CA THR A 91 2.38 -22.09 -15.74
C THR A 91 2.28 -23.05 -14.55
N LEU A 92 3.31 -23.88 -14.36
CA LEU A 92 3.51 -24.68 -13.14
C LEU A 92 4.56 -24.06 -12.20
N GLU A 93 5.13 -22.92 -12.60
CA GLU A 93 6.07 -22.14 -11.80
C GLU A 93 5.60 -20.68 -11.72
N PRO A 94 4.46 -20.41 -11.05
CA PRO A 94 3.93 -19.06 -10.93
C PRO A 94 4.84 -18.18 -10.06
N VAL A 95 5.02 -16.93 -10.50
CA VAL A 95 5.79 -15.91 -9.77
C VAL A 95 4.85 -14.73 -9.50
N TRP A 96 4.56 -14.47 -8.23
CA TRP A 96 3.62 -13.43 -7.79
C TRP A 96 4.37 -12.19 -7.26
N ASN A 97 5.35 -12.36 -6.36
CA ASN A 97 5.97 -11.27 -5.59
C ASN A 97 4.94 -10.34 -4.91
N GLU A 98 3.86 -10.92 -4.38
CA GLU A 98 2.73 -10.17 -3.81
C GLU A 98 2.84 -10.04 -2.30
N LYS A 99 2.72 -8.82 -1.77
CA LYS A 99 2.86 -8.54 -0.34
C LYS A 99 1.51 -8.35 0.33
N PHE A 100 1.38 -8.95 1.50
CA PHE A 100 0.20 -8.92 2.36
C PHE A 100 0.62 -8.46 3.74
N PHE A 101 -0.20 -7.63 4.39
CA PHE A 101 0.10 -7.08 5.71
C PHE A 101 -1.08 -7.39 6.64
N PHE A 102 -0.80 -8.10 7.73
CA PHE A 102 -1.77 -8.48 8.75
C PHE A 102 -1.37 -7.83 10.07
N LYS A 103 -2.30 -7.11 10.70
CA LYS A 103 -2.06 -6.54 12.03
C LYS A 103 -2.70 -7.37 13.12
N ASN A 104 -2.18 -7.19 14.34
CA ASN A 104 -2.73 -7.78 15.55
C ASN A 104 -2.82 -9.32 15.51
N VAL A 105 -1.88 -9.96 14.82
CA VAL A 105 -1.79 -11.42 14.74
C VAL A 105 -1.16 -11.92 16.03
N ARG A 106 -1.79 -12.89 16.70
CA ARG A 106 -1.18 -13.43 17.92
C ARG A 106 0.13 -14.14 17.57
N PRO A 107 1.16 -14.06 18.42
CA PRO A 107 2.27 -15.01 18.36
C PRO A 107 1.70 -16.44 18.32
N ASP A 108 2.26 -17.28 17.47
CA ASP A 108 1.84 -18.67 17.22
C ASP A 108 0.48 -18.85 16.51
N SER A 109 -0.17 -17.77 16.05
CA SER A 109 -1.34 -17.86 15.16
C SER A 109 -0.99 -18.70 13.93
N LEU A 110 -1.87 -19.66 13.61
CA LEU A 110 -1.70 -20.56 12.49
C LEU A 110 -2.12 -19.86 11.20
N CYS A 111 -1.14 -19.60 10.35
CA CYS A 111 -1.33 -19.09 9.00
C CYS A 111 -1.29 -20.26 8.02
N LYS A 112 -2.33 -20.41 7.21
CA LYS A 112 -2.37 -21.40 6.13
C LYS A 112 -2.36 -20.71 4.77
N LEU A 113 -1.71 -21.34 3.82
CA LEU A 113 -1.71 -20.95 2.42
C LEU A 113 -2.31 -22.09 1.62
N TYR A 114 -3.36 -21.80 0.87
CA TYR A 114 -3.95 -22.71 -0.10
C TYR A 114 -3.52 -22.28 -1.49
N LEU A 115 -3.27 -23.21 -2.40
CA LEU A 115 -3.02 -22.96 -3.81
C LEU A 115 -4.18 -23.53 -4.61
N PHE A 116 -4.68 -22.77 -5.57
CA PHE A 116 -5.82 -23.12 -6.40
C PHE A 116 -5.51 -22.88 -7.88
N ASP A 117 -6.12 -23.69 -8.74
CA ASP A 117 -6.16 -23.50 -10.19
C ASP A 117 -7.42 -22.71 -10.56
N LYS A 118 -7.27 -21.64 -11.32
CA LYS A 118 -8.38 -20.77 -11.70
C LYS A 118 -9.14 -21.40 -12.87
N ASP A 119 -10.35 -21.89 -12.60
CA ASP A 119 -11.22 -22.48 -13.62
C ASP A 119 -12.49 -21.66 -13.89
N VAL A 120 -13.12 -21.95 -15.03
CA VAL A 120 -14.34 -21.25 -15.47
C VAL A 120 -15.52 -21.53 -14.52
N ASN A 121 -15.55 -22.69 -13.86
CA ASN A 121 -16.67 -23.13 -13.05
C ASN A 121 -16.35 -23.21 -11.55
N THR A 122 -15.35 -24.00 -11.17
CA THR A 122 -14.95 -24.21 -9.77
C THR A 122 -13.45 -24.46 -9.76
N ASP A 123 -12.74 -23.65 -8.98
CA ASP A 123 -11.28 -23.67 -8.91
C ASP A 123 -10.80 -24.95 -8.21
N ASP A 124 -9.92 -25.70 -8.88
CA ASP A 124 -9.35 -26.95 -8.34
C ASP A 124 -8.26 -26.65 -7.29
N GLU A 125 -8.23 -27.40 -6.19
CA GLU A 125 -7.19 -27.23 -5.16
C GLU A 125 -5.88 -27.87 -5.62
N LEU A 126 -4.81 -27.09 -5.68
CA LEU A 126 -3.46 -27.51 -6.07
C LEU A 126 -2.58 -27.88 -4.86
N GLY A 127 -2.99 -27.50 -3.65
CA GLY A 127 -2.42 -27.95 -2.38
C GLY A 127 -2.42 -26.87 -1.30
N GLU A 128 -2.02 -27.22 -0.08
CA GLU A 128 -1.94 -26.31 1.05
C GLU A 128 -0.59 -26.39 1.77
N THR A 129 -0.24 -25.34 2.50
CA THR A 129 0.86 -25.32 3.47
C THR A 129 0.48 -24.45 4.66
N GLN A 130 1.26 -24.53 5.74
CA GLN A 130 0.99 -23.76 6.96
C GLN A 130 2.28 -23.36 7.68
N PHE A 131 2.23 -22.23 8.37
CA PHE A 131 3.28 -21.69 9.21
C PHE A 131 2.67 -20.94 10.40
N THR A 132 3.47 -20.66 11.43
CA THR A 132 3.03 -19.86 12.58
C THR A 132 3.62 -18.46 12.52
N ALA A 133 2.85 -17.46 12.92
CA ALA A 133 3.35 -16.09 13.09
C ALA A 133 4.36 -16.05 14.25
N ALA A 134 5.54 -15.49 14.02
CA ALA A 134 6.58 -15.34 15.03
C ALA A 134 7.16 -13.92 14.96
N ASN A 135 7.60 -13.38 16.11
CA ASN A 135 8.32 -12.11 16.13
C ASN A 135 9.71 -12.31 15.50
N THR A 136 10.04 -11.49 14.51
CA THR A 136 11.31 -11.55 13.78
C THR A 136 12.30 -10.46 14.19
N ASP A 137 11.93 -9.59 15.14
CA ASP A 137 12.69 -8.42 15.57
C ASP A 137 13.20 -7.56 14.40
N GLY A 138 12.42 -7.47 13.32
CA GLY A 138 12.74 -6.70 12.11
C GLY A 138 13.71 -7.38 11.14
N THR A 139 14.08 -8.65 11.37
CA THR A 139 14.95 -9.41 10.47
C THR A 139 14.17 -9.97 9.28
N VAL A 140 14.56 -9.61 8.07
CA VAL A 140 13.97 -10.16 6.83
C VAL A 140 14.52 -11.55 6.57
N SER A 141 13.68 -12.57 6.69
CA SER A 141 14.02 -13.97 6.42
C SER A 141 13.24 -14.49 5.22
N THR A 142 13.90 -15.27 4.36
CA THR A 142 13.28 -15.93 3.20
C THR A 142 13.13 -17.42 3.50
N PHE A 143 11.91 -17.95 3.42
CA PHE A 143 11.63 -19.36 3.67
C PHE A 143 11.04 -20.02 2.43
N GLU A 144 11.35 -21.29 2.22
CA GLU A 144 10.77 -22.14 1.18
C GLU A 144 9.91 -23.21 1.87
N LEU A 145 8.60 -23.13 1.72
CA LEU A 145 7.63 -24.00 2.39
C LEU A 145 7.11 -25.05 1.42
N ALA A 146 7.12 -26.32 1.82
CA ALA A 146 6.53 -27.39 1.00
C ALA A 146 5.00 -27.30 0.98
N ILE A 147 4.41 -27.43 -0.22
CA ILE A 147 2.97 -27.51 -0.47
C ILE A 147 2.57 -28.98 -0.51
N TYR A 148 1.41 -29.31 0.06
CA TYR A 148 0.87 -30.67 0.07
C TYR A 148 -0.55 -30.71 -0.49
N LEU A 149 -0.83 -31.65 -1.39
CA LEU A 149 -2.18 -31.96 -1.87
C LEU A 149 -2.56 -33.37 -1.42
N HIS A 150 -3.61 -33.52 -0.62
CA HIS A 150 -4.07 -34.79 -0.05
C HIS A 150 -2.94 -35.62 0.62
N GLY A 151 -1.98 -34.95 1.27
CA GLY A 151 -0.85 -35.59 1.98
C GLY A 151 0.33 -36.01 1.08
N ARG A 152 0.37 -35.62 -0.19
CA ARG A 152 1.52 -35.81 -1.10
C ARG A 152 2.17 -34.46 -1.41
N SER A 153 3.49 -34.45 -1.57
CA SER A 153 4.25 -33.24 -1.96
C SER A 153 3.75 -32.70 -3.30
N ALA A 154 3.42 -31.40 -3.33
CA ALA A 154 2.76 -30.71 -4.42
C ALA A 154 3.42 -29.35 -4.77
N GLY A 155 4.67 -29.13 -4.36
CA GLY A 155 5.50 -27.96 -4.73
C GLY A 155 6.13 -27.24 -3.54
N THR A 156 6.71 -26.06 -3.77
CA THR A 156 7.21 -25.16 -2.71
C THR A 156 6.78 -23.71 -2.92
N ILE A 157 6.60 -22.91 -1.86
CA ILE A 157 6.25 -21.47 -1.89
C ILE A 157 7.25 -20.62 -1.09
N VAL A 158 7.61 -19.43 -1.58
CA VAL A 158 8.65 -18.56 -0.97
C VAL A 158 8.09 -17.24 -0.41
N VAL A 159 8.57 -16.75 0.75
CA VAL A 159 8.00 -15.57 1.47
C VAL A 159 9.01 -14.52 2.06
N LYS A 160 8.66 -13.20 2.17
CA LYS A 160 9.51 -12.04 2.65
C LYS A 160 8.77 -10.81 3.30
N TYR A 161 9.48 -9.87 4.01
CA TYR A 161 9.00 -8.66 4.79
C TYR A 161 9.88 -7.35 4.50
N GLY A 162 9.47 -6.04 4.65
CA GLY A 162 10.24 -4.78 4.35
C GLY A 162 9.66 -3.31 4.58
N PRO A 163 10.44 -2.22 4.31
CA PRO A 163 10.18 -0.80 4.74
C PRO A 163 9.34 0.10 3.79
N VAL A 164 8.86 1.27 4.28
CA VAL A 164 8.10 2.29 3.52
C VAL A 164 8.88 2.77 2.29
N ARG A 165 8.29 2.62 1.10
CA ARG A 165 8.90 2.98 -0.18
C ARG A 165 8.39 4.32 -0.69
N TYR A 166 9.21 4.99 -1.47
CA TYR A 166 8.81 6.22 -2.17
C TYR A 166 9.31 6.25 -3.61
N SER A 167 8.60 7.03 -4.43
CA SER A 167 9.09 7.56 -5.69
C SER A 167 8.96 9.08 -5.71
N VAL A 168 10.01 9.76 -6.20
CA VAL A 168 10.00 11.20 -6.45
C VAL A 168 10.11 11.41 -7.94
N HIS A 169 9.12 12.08 -8.51
CA HIS A 169 9.00 12.34 -9.93
C HIS A 169 9.36 13.79 -10.20
N SER A 170 10.37 13.99 -11.05
CA SER A 170 10.73 15.31 -11.57
C SER A 170 10.10 15.49 -12.94
N SER A 171 9.26 16.49 -13.11
CA SER A 171 8.50 16.71 -14.35
C SER A 171 9.23 17.54 -15.42
N VAL A 172 10.56 17.69 -15.33
CA VAL A 172 11.34 18.58 -16.22
C VAL A 172 11.31 18.15 -17.71
N THR A 173 10.71 17.00 -18.06
CA THR A 173 10.67 16.57 -19.47
C THR A 173 9.49 15.66 -19.80
N ALA A 174 8.38 16.27 -20.22
CA ALA A 174 7.77 15.84 -21.48
C ALA A 174 8.37 16.69 -22.63
N GLY A 175 9.69 16.57 -22.83
CA GLY A 175 10.32 16.75 -24.14
C GLY A 175 10.93 18.08 -24.60
N LEU A 176 10.98 19.21 -23.86
CA LEU A 176 11.51 20.47 -24.50
C LEU A 176 12.51 21.37 -23.75
N MET A 177 12.80 21.23 -22.45
CA MET A 177 13.62 22.27 -21.75
C MET A 177 14.51 21.74 -20.62
N THR A 178 15.56 20.98 -20.93
CA THR A 178 16.53 20.46 -19.92
C THR A 178 17.99 20.83 -20.15
N MET A 179 18.29 21.96 -20.80
CA MET A 179 19.70 22.42 -20.92
C MET A 179 20.08 23.58 -19.98
N SER A 180 19.18 24.14 -19.16
CA SER A 180 19.55 25.21 -18.21
C SER A 180 18.50 25.54 -17.13
N THR A 181 17.96 24.55 -16.40
CA THR A 181 17.10 24.85 -15.23
C THR A 181 17.93 24.87 -13.95
N SER A 182 17.69 25.88 -13.09
CA SER A 182 18.37 25.99 -11.80
C SER A 182 17.90 24.89 -10.84
N ASN A 183 18.69 24.57 -9.80
CA ASN A 183 18.32 23.54 -8.82
C ASN A 183 16.98 23.86 -8.13
N GLU A 184 16.64 25.13 -8.00
CA GLU A 184 15.42 25.62 -7.36
C GLU A 184 14.18 25.29 -8.19
N ALA A 185 14.24 25.52 -9.51
CA ALA A 185 13.16 25.14 -10.43
C ALA A 185 12.96 23.62 -10.48
N ARG A 186 14.04 22.85 -10.22
CA ARG A 186 13.98 21.38 -10.13
C ARG A 186 13.32 20.90 -8.85
N ILE A 187 13.55 21.56 -7.71
CA ILE A 187 12.90 21.24 -6.42
C ILE A 187 11.41 21.59 -6.47
N GLU A 188 11.07 22.74 -7.05
CA GLU A 188 9.69 23.21 -7.20
C GLU A 188 8.83 22.31 -8.13
N SER A 189 9.46 21.47 -8.94
CA SER A 189 8.80 20.54 -9.87
C SER A 189 8.77 19.09 -9.38
N LEU A 190 9.04 18.84 -8.09
CA LEU A 190 8.99 17.50 -7.52
C LEU A 190 7.56 17.13 -7.11
N ALA A 191 7.11 15.96 -7.57
CA ALA A 191 5.94 15.27 -7.06
C ALA A 191 6.38 14.00 -6.33
N TYR A 192 5.85 13.79 -5.13
CA TYR A 192 6.19 12.68 -4.26
C TYR A 192 5.03 11.69 -4.26
N HIS A 193 5.38 10.41 -4.23
CA HIS A 193 4.47 9.30 -3.94
C HIS A 193 5.12 8.40 -2.90
N ILE A 194 4.49 8.29 -1.73
CA ILE A 194 4.91 7.43 -0.62
C ILE A 194 3.90 6.30 -0.46
N GLN A 195 4.38 5.06 -0.44
CA GLN A 195 3.57 3.87 -0.24
C GLN A 195 3.35 3.69 1.27
N LEU A 196 2.33 4.36 1.80
CA LEU A 196 1.91 4.19 3.18
C LEU A 196 1.32 2.79 3.38
N HIS A 197 1.67 2.16 4.49
CA HIS A 197 1.11 0.92 4.96
C HIS A 197 -0.16 1.19 5.76
N ASN A 198 -1.06 0.20 5.81
CA ASN A 198 -2.22 0.17 6.71
C ASN A 198 -3.25 1.30 6.52
N ILE A 199 -3.25 1.95 5.35
CA ILE A 199 -4.13 3.09 5.07
C ILE A 199 -5.59 2.77 5.38
N HIS A 200 -6.11 1.62 4.94
CA HIS A 200 -7.50 1.23 5.16
C HIS A 200 -7.86 0.96 6.64
N GLN A 201 -6.88 0.65 7.49
CA GLN A 201 -7.13 0.41 8.91
C GLN A 201 -7.34 1.71 9.68
N PHE A 202 -6.61 2.76 9.30
CA PHE A 202 -6.73 4.08 9.91
C PHE A 202 -7.78 4.93 9.21
N LEU A 203 -7.82 4.91 7.89
CA LEU A 203 -8.74 5.67 7.04
C LEU A 203 -9.65 4.69 6.28
N PRO A 204 -10.69 4.13 6.93
CA PRO A 204 -11.58 3.16 6.29
C PRO A 204 -12.62 3.80 5.37
N THR A 205 -12.84 5.11 5.49
CA THR A 205 -13.89 5.84 4.78
C THR A 205 -13.30 6.66 3.64
N GLU A 206 -13.96 6.61 2.48
CA GLU A 206 -13.66 7.49 1.36
C GLU A 206 -14.53 8.75 1.43
N HIS A 207 -13.94 9.90 1.09
CA HIS A 207 -14.62 11.19 1.01
C HIS A 207 -14.77 11.59 -0.44
N GLU A 208 -16.01 11.79 -0.87
CA GLU A 208 -16.33 12.30 -2.19
C GLU A 208 -15.82 13.73 -2.39
N TRP A 209 -15.67 14.11 -3.66
CA TRP A 209 -15.40 15.48 -4.04
C TRP A 209 -16.45 16.45 -3.49
N ASN A 210 -16.03 17.67 -3.18
CA ASN A 210 -16.82 18.71 -2.56
C ASN A 210 -17.90 19.26 -3.51
N LYS A 211 -19.15 18.88 -3.23
CA LYS A 211 -20.33 19.29 -4.02
C LYS A 211 -20.70 20.76 -3.85
N ASP A 212 -20.14 21.47 -2.87
CA ASP A 212 -20.46 22.87 -2.59
C ASP A 212 -19.43 23.85 -3.17
N TYR A 213 -18.45 23.36 -3.95
CA TYR A 213 -17.41 24.21 -4.55
C TYR A 213 -17.57 24.33 -6.06
N PRO A 214 -17.99 25.51 -6.60
CA PRO A 214 -18.30 25.68 -8.02
C PRO A 214 -17.16 25.32 -8.97
N THR A 215 -15.91 25.57 -8.57
CA THR A 215 -14.74 25.21 -9.39
C THR A 215 -14.58 23.70 -9.50
N ILE A 216 -14.89 22.93 -8.44
CA ILE A 216 -14.82 21.46 -8.48
C ILE A 216 -16.00 20.89 -9.26
N GLN A 217 -17.20 21.46 -9.09
CA GLN A 217 -18.38 21.01 -9.84
C GLN A 217 -18.14 21.02 -11.37
N ARG A 218 -17.41 22.02 -11.89
CA ARG A 218 -17.05 22.08 -13.33
C ARG A 218 -16.24 20.88 -13.82
N ILE A 219 -15.61 20.14 -12.92
CA ILE A 219 -14.71 19.01 -13.22
C ILE A 219 -15.39 17.66 -12.96
N PHE A 220 -16.32 17.59 -12.00
CA PHE A 220 -16.92 16.33 -11.57
C PHE A 220 -18.42 16.23 -11.80
N SER A 221 -19.15 17.35 -11.76
CA SER A 221 -20.61 17.29 -11.92
C SER A 221 -20.97 16.96 -13.37
N PRO A 222 -21.94 16.05 -13.58
CA PRO A 222 -22.49 15.77 -14.91
C PRO A 222 -23.26 16.96 -15.50
N ASP A 223 -23.65 17.94 -14.67
CA ASP A 223 -24.39 19.13 -15.10
C ASP A 223 -23.54 20.08 -15.97
N TYR A 224 -22.23 19.87 -16.00
CA TYR A 224 -21.29 20.65 -16.80
C TYR A 224 -20.84 19.85 -18.03
N PRO A 225 -21.26 20.22 -19.26
CA PRO A 225 -20.92 19.46 -20.47
C PRO A 225 -19.40 19.32 -20.73
N GLY A 226 -18.59 20.27 -20.24
CA GLY A 226 -17.12 20.24 -20.36
C GLY A 226 -16.40 19.39 -19.31
N SER A 227 -17.11 18.91 -18.27
CA SER A 227 -16.57 18.15 -17.14
C SER A 227 -15.76 16.92 -17.59
N PRO A 228 -16.26 16.05 -18.50
CA PRO A 228 -15.50 14.88 -18.95
C PRO A 228 -14.15 15.24 -19.59
N VAL A 229 -14.11 16.31 -20.39
CA VAL A 229 -12.88 16.76 -21.09
C VAL A 229 -11.87 17.31 -20.09
N LEU A 230 -12.31 18.19 -19.18
CA LEU A 230 -11.45 18.78 -18.15
C LEU A 230 -10.91 17.71 -17.19
N ARG A 231 -11.77 16.77 -16.79
CA ARG A 231 -11.37 15.64 -15.93
C ARG A 231 -10.34 14.74 -16.62
N GLN A 232 -10.55 14.42 -17.90
CA GLN A 232 -9.61 13.63 -18.68
C GLN A 232 -8.24 14.33 -18.84
N ALA A 233 -8.23 15.66 -18.97
CA ALA A 233 -7.00 16.43 -19.01
C ALA A 233 -6.22 16.29 -17.69
N ILE A 234 -6.90 16.37 -16.53
CA ILE A 234 -6.28 16.19 -15.22
C ILE A 234 -5.76 14.76 -15.03
N MET A 235 -6.54 13.74 -15.43
CA MET A 235 -6.11 12.34 -15.41
C MET A 235 -4.84 12.13 -16.26
N THR A 236 -4.77 12.78 -17.42
CA THR A 236 -3.58 12.73 -18.29
C THR A 236 -2.38 13.42 -17.63
N GLN A 237 -2.58 14.57 -16.99
CA GLN A 237 -1.52 15.25 -16.24
C GLN A 237 -1.00 14.40 -15.07
N HIS A 238 -1.90 13.78 -14.30
CA HIS A 238 -1.54 12.84 -13.24
C HIS A 238 -0.65 11.72 -13.79
N ALA A 239 -1.11 11.06 -14.86
CA ALA A 239 -0.38 9.96 -15.47
C ALA A 239 1.02 10.40 -15.93
N VAL A 240 1.14 11.56 -16.58
CA VAL A 240 2.44 12.08 -17.05
C VAL A 240 3.39 12.39 -15.89
N ILE A 241 2.90 13.04 -14.82
CA ILE A 241 3.73 13.40 -13.67
C ILE A 241 4.18 12.17 -12.90
N TYR A 242 3.28 11.23 -12.65
CA TYR A 242 3.60 10.00 -11.93
C TYR A 242 4.10 8.87 -12.85
N THR A 243 4.40 9.17 -14.12
CA THR A 243 5.06 8.20 -15.01
C THR A 243 6.43 7.87 -14.44
N HIS A 244 6.65 6.58 -14.26
CA HIS A 244 7.91 6.01 -13.81
C HIS A 244 8.91 5.97 -14.97
N GLY A 245 10.10 6.53 -14.78
CA GLY A 245 11.17 6.42 -15.75
C GLY A 245 12.58 6.55 -15.16
N PRO A 246 13.59 6.09 -15.89
CA PRO A 246 14.95 5.91 -15.37
C PRO A 246 15.70 7.22 -15.09
N MET A 247 15.28 8.33 -15.71
CA MET A 247 15.93 9.65 -15.55
C MET A 247 15.09 10.66 -14.79
N ASN A 248 13.77 10.45 -14.70
CA ASN A 248 12.80 11.37 -14.13
C ASN A 248 12.17 10.86 -12.83
N THR A 249 12.50 9.64 -12.40
CA THR A 249 11.99 9.08 -11.15
C THR A 249 13.13 8.59 -10.26
N LYS A 250 13.18 9.10 -9.03
CA LYS A 250 14.07 8.63 -7.97
C LYS A 250 13.29 7.72 -7.02
N TYR A 251 13.80 6.52 -6.79
CA TYR A 251 13.23 5.57 -5.82
C TYR A 251 14.04 5.53 -4.53
N GLY A 252 13.41 5.05 -3.47
CA GLY A 252 14.11 4.70 -2.25
C GLY A 252 13.19 4.09 -1.21
N ALA A 253 13.73 3.94 -0.01
CA ALA A 253 13.00 3.58 1.19
C ALA A 253 13.24 4.65 2.25
N ILE A 254 12.29 4.81 3.15
CA ILE A 254 12.41 5.65 4.34
C ILE A 254 12.47 4.70 5.54
N SER A 255 13.59 4.75 6.25
CA SER A 255 13.84 3.92 7.43
C SER A 255 13.76 4.72 8.73
N SER A 256 13.65 6.06 8.65
CA SER A 256 13.50 6.92 9.82
C SER A 256 12.78 8.25 9.49
N PRO A 257 12.17 8.93 10.48
CA PRO A 257 11.57 10.25 10.27
C PRO A 257 12.54 11.28 9.67
N ARG A 258 13.82 11.24 10.07
CA ARG A 258 14.85 12.14 9.54
C ARG A 258 15.11 11.94 8.05
N GLU A 259 15.02 10.71 7.55
CA GLU A 259 15.12 10.44 6.11
C GLU A 259 13.92 11.01 5.35
N PHE A 260 12.72 10.92 5.92
CA PHE A 260 11.53 11.57 5.36
C PHE A 260 11.70 13.08 5.29
N PHE A 261 12.07 13.76 6.39
CA PHE A 261 12.26 15.21 6.37
C PHE A 261 13.34 15.63 5.38
N LYS A 262 14.48 14.93 5.34
CA LYS A 262 15.54 15.17 4.36
C LYS A 262 15.06 14.97 2.92
N LEU A 263 14.19 13.98 2.67
CA LEU A 263 13.62 13.72 1.35
C LEU A 263 12.81 14.92 0.84
N ILE A 264 12.06 15.57 1.73
CA ILE A 264 11.23 16.74 1.41
C ILE A 264 11.95 18.07 1.69
N HIS A 265 13.29 18.05 1.74
CA HIS A 265 14.13 19.22 1.97
C HIS A 265 13.80 19.98 3.27
N ASP A 266 13.47 19.24 4.32
CA ASP A 266 13.07 19.72 5.64
C ASP A 266 11.87 20.69 5.59
N GLY A 267 11.05 20.58 4.53
CA GLY A 267 9.92 21.47 4.27
C GLY A 267 10.35 22.91 3.95
N ARG A 268 11.53 23.08 3.33
CA ARG A 268 12.08 24.38 2.99
C ARG A 268 12.53 24.46 1.54
N ARG A 269 12.42 25.67 0.99
CA ARG A 269 13.04 26.09 -0.28
C ARG A 269 13.66 27.46 -0.05
N GLN A 270 14.89 27.68 -0.51
CA GLN A 270 15.62 28.94 -0.29
C GLN A 270 15.60 29.39 1.20
N ASP A 271 15.78 28.44 2.12
CA ASP A 271 15.70 28.63 3.57
C ASP A 271 14.35 29.17 4.10
N LYS A 272 13.32 29.30 3.27
CA LYS A 272 11.95 29.64 3.66
C LYS A 272 11.09 28.38 3.74
N ALA A 273 10.12 28.37 4.64
CA ALA A 273 9.17 27.29 4.76
C ALA A 273 8.28 27.19 3.50
N VAL A 274 7.88 25.97 3.15
CA VAL A 274 6.90 25.71 2.09
C VAL A 274 5.71 24.92 2.63
N LEU A 275 4.58 25.03 1.93
CA LEU A 275 3.42 24.17 2.14
C LEU A 275 3.44 23.05 1.10
N PHE A 276 2.89 21.89 1.43
CA PHE A 276 2.65 20.81 0.48
C PHE A 276 1.16 20.53 0.37
N THR A 277 0.65 20.44 -0.84
CA THR A 277 -0.71 19.96 -1.12
C THR A 277 -0.64 18.45 -1.23
N TYR A 278 -1.54 17.71 -0.55
CA TYR A 278 -1.50 16.25 -0.55
C TYR A 278 -2.85 15.57 -0.69
N VAL A 279 -2.80 14.31 -1.15
CA VAL A 279 -3.92 13.36 -1.19
C VAL A 279 -3.44 11.99 -0.72
N ILE A 280 -4.28 11.31 0.06
CA ILE A 280 -4.11 9.90 0.41
C ILE A 280 -5.18 9.10 -0.32
N THR A 281 -4.74 8.11 -1.08
CA THR A 281 -5.59 7.12 -1.74
C THR A 281 -5.22 5.74 -1.23
N LYS A 282 -5.95 4.70 -1.65
CA LYS A 282 -5.56 3.31 -1.39
C LYS A 282 -4.16 2.94 -1.91
N ASN A 283 -3.63 3.70 -2.87
CA ASN A 283 -2.33 3.45 -3.49
C ASN A 283 -1.18 4.20 -2.80
N GLY A 284 -1.46 5.04 -1.79
CA GLY A 284 -0.44 5.78 -1.05
C GLY A 284 -0.72 7.27 -0.91
N TRP A 285 0.30 7.98 -0.45
CA TRP A 285 0.32 9.41 -0.17
C TRP A 285 1.03 10.16 -1.29
N TYR A 286 0.28 11.02 -1.98
CA TYR A 286 0.71 11.82 -3.11
C TYR A 286 0.77 13.28 -2.71
N PHE A 287 1.89 13.97 -2.95
CA PHE A 287 2.00 15.37 -2.60
C PHE A 287 3.03 16.14 -3.43
N SER A 288 2.92 17.46 -3.44
CA SER A 288 3.87 18.40 -4.04
C SER A 288 3.79 19.77 -3.37
N GLU A 289 4.79 20.63 -3.60
CA GLU A 289 4.80 21.99 -3.03
C GLU A 289 3.58 22.82 -3.50
N THR A 290 2.85 23.40 -2.56
CA THR A 290 1.73 24.31 -2.80
C THR A 290 2.24 25.61 -3.42
N GLY A 291 1.57 26.07 -4.49
CA GLY A 291 1.96 27.32 -5.15
C GLY A 291 3.22 27.23 -6.02
N ALA A 292 3.82 26.05 -6.17
CA ALA A 292 4.93 25.80 -7.09
C ALA A 292 4.61 26.27 -8.53
N ALA A 293 5.48 27.09 -9.12
CA ALA A 293 5.35 27.70 -10.44
C ALA A 293 4.98 26.71 -11.53
N PHE A 294 5.59 25.52 -11.51
CA PHE A 294 5.27 24.44 -12.44
C PHE A 294 3.80 23.97 -12.35
N PHE A 295 3.24 23.97 -11.14
CA PHE A 295 1.88 23.51 -10.86
C PHE A 295 0.87 24.66 -10.68
N LYS A 296 1.24 25.91 -11.01
CA LYS A 296 0.34 27.09 -10.88
C LYS A 296 -0.80 27.05 -11.90
N ASP A 297 -0.55 26.50 -13.09
CA ASP A 297 -1.54 26.43 -14.17
C ASP A 297 -2.50 25.22 -14.03
N MET A 298 -2.37 24.45 -12.96
CA MET A 298 -3.24 23.29 -12.71
C MET A 298 -4.52 23.67 -11.98
N LEU A 299 -5.64 23.10 -12.43
CA LEU A 299 -6.99 23.41 -11.95
C LEU A 299 -7.22 23.11 -10.46
N SER A 300 -6.56 22.07 -9.93
CA SER A 300 -6.38 21.81 -8.50
C SER A 300 -5.28 20.77 -8.32
N LYS A 301 -4.35 21.03 -7.40
CA LYS A 301 -3.29 20.06 -7.05
C LYS A 301 -3.86 18.81 -6.36
N HIS A 302 -4.94 18.94 -5.58
CA HIS A 302 -5.61 17.76 -5.02
C HIS A 302 -6.18 16.87 -6.14
N MET A 303 -6.81 17.46 -7.15
CA MET A 303 -7.30 16.69 -8.31
C MET A 303 -6.15 16.09 -9.12
N LEU A 304 -5.04 16.80 -9.27
CA LEU A 304 -3.86 16.24 -9.90
C LEU A 304 -3.37 15.01 -9.14
N HIS A 305 -3.15 15.12 -7.84
CA HIS A 305 -2.61 14.02 -7.03
C HIS A 305 -3.55 12.82 -6.95
N SER A 306 -4.86 13.04 -6.98
CA SER A 306 -5.86 11.96 -6.98
C SER A 306 -6.13 11.35 -8.36
N GLY A 307 -5.57 11.91 -9.45
CA GLY A 307 -5.96 11.54 -10.81
C GLY A 307 -7.44 11.86 -11.08
N ALA A 308 -7.93 12.94 -10.47
CA ALA A 308 -9.32 13.35 -10.46
C ALA A 308 -10.29 12.23 -10.03
N ALA A 309 -9.91 11.42 -9.04
CA ALA A 309 -10.81 10.42 -8.45
C ALA A 309 -12.07 11.09 -7.88
N PHE A 310 -13.23 10.44 -8.00
CA PHE A 310 -14.48 10.97 -7.42
C PHE A 310 -14.44 10.99 -5.89
N SER A 311 -13.59 10.18 -5.29
CA SER A 311 -13.39 10.09 -3.85
C SER A 311 -11.94 9.75 -3.54
N VAL A 312 -11.49 10.10 -2.33
CA VAL A 312 -10.16 9.80 -1.79
C VAL A 312 -10.28 9.42 -0.32
N LEU A 313 -9.26 8.77 0.25
CA LEU A 313 -9.26 8.43 1.69
C LEU A 313 -8.94 9.66 2.55
N TYR A 314 -8.11 10.58 2.04
CA TYR A 314 -7.89 11.87 2.69
C TYR A 314 -7.28 12.91 1.74
N ALA A 315 -7.38 14.18 2.10
CA ALA A 315 -6.73 15.27 1.37
C ALA A 315 -6.59 16.51 2.26
N GLY A 316 -5.51 17.26 2.04
CA GLY A 316 -5.29 18.52 2.76
C GLY A 316 -3.99 19.20 2.34
N GLU A 317 -3.44 19.98 3.26
CA GLU A 317 -2.12 20.58 3.20
C GLU A 317 -1.24 20.12 4.36
N SER A 318 0.07 20.15 4.16
CA SER A 318 1.04 19.82 5.20
C SER A 318 2.24 20.75 5.16
N ARG A 319 2.95 20.83 6.28
CA ARG A 319 4.17 21.61 6.44
C ARG A 319 5.10 20.95 7.45
N VAL A 320 6.37 21.32 7.38
CA VAL A 320 7.33 20.97 8.44
C VAL A 320 7.46 22.16 9.37
N ASP A 321 7.22 21.93 10.65
CA ASP A 321 7.50 22.87 11.71
C ASP A 321 8.89 22.60 12.27
N ASN A 322 9.82 23.49 11.93
CA ASN A 322 11.20 23.43 12.41
C ASN A 322 11.33 24.47 13.54
N TYR A 323 11.03 24.08 14.78
CA TYR A 323 11.38 24.92 15.92
C TYR A 323 12.89 25.09 15.97
N LEU A 324 13.35 26.30 16.30
CA LEU A 324 14.75 26.74 16.21
C LEU A 324 15.78 25.85 16.93
N PHE A 325 15.38 24.86 17.75
CA PHE A 325 16.25 23.92 18.46
C PHE A 325 15.62 22.53 18.71
N GLY A 326 14.54 22.16 18.00
CA GLY A 326 13.79 20.91 18.23
C GLY A 326 13.87 19.92 17.07
N GLU A 327 13.51 18.67 17.33
CA GLU A 327 13.27 17.69 16.26
C GLU A 327 12.14 18.19 15.34
N PRO A 328 12.27 18.02 14.01
CA PRO A 328 11.26 18.46 13.05
C PRO A 328 9.92 17.80 13.32
N LYS A 329 8.85 18.60 13.26
CA LYS A 329 7.46 18.15 13.44
C LYS A 329 6.72 18.23 12.12
N LEU A 330 6.03 17.16 11.74
CA LEU A 330 5.12 17.18 10.60
C LEU A 330 3.77 17.73 11.08
N VAL A 331 3.33 18.84 10.46
CA VAL A 331 1.98 19.38 10.66
C VAL A 331 1.16 19.08 9.43
N ILE A 332 0.02 18.41 9.60
CA ILE A 332 -0.89 17.99 8.55
C ILE A 332 -2.31 18.48 8.85
N ASP A 333 -3.12 18.70 7.83
CA ASP A 333 -4.48 19.19 8.01
C ASP A 333 -5.48 18.59 7.01
N ASN A 334 -6.74 18.99 7.14
CA ASN A 334 -7.84 18.67 6.23
C ASN A 334 -8.20 19.83 5.27
N ASP A 335 -7.27 20.75 5.00
CA ASP A 335 -7.49 21.90 4.13
C ASP A 335 -7.45 21.48 2.65
N SER A 336 -8.54 20.88 2.20
CA SER A 336 -8.78 20.58 0.80
C SER A 336 -10.11 21.16 0.34
N GLY A 337 -10.06 22.13 -0.58
CA GLY A 337 -11.25 22.58 -1.28
C GLY A 337 -11.84 21.50 -2.20
N THR A 338 -11.05 20.49 -2.58
CA THR A 338 -11.47 19.43 -3.50
C THR A 338 -12.24 18.31 -2.82
N TYR A 339 -11.77 17.79 -1.69
CA TYR A 339 -12.41 16.64 -1.00
C TYR A 339 -12.89 16.96 0.40
N ALA A 340 -12.36 18.02 1.03
CA ALA A 340 -12.85 18.56 2.30
C ALA A 340 -13.14 17.51 3.39
N PRO A 341 -12.21 16.58 3.71
CA PRO A 341 -12.49 15.54 4.68
C PRO A 341 -12.82 16.12 6.07
N PRO A 342 -13.64 15.41 6.85
CA PRO A 342 -14.12 15.89 8.14
C PRO A 342 -12.98 16.00 9.16
N LYS A 343 -13.14 16.90 10.14
CA LYS A 343 -12.12 17.13 11.19
C LYS A 343 -12.03 15.93 12.15
N GLU A 344 -13.09 15.14 12.22
CA GLU A 344 -13.23 13.94 13.04
C GLU A 344 -12.18 12.88 12.69
N ASP A 345 -11.65 12.95 11.47
CA ASP A 345 -10.69 11.99 10.92
C ASP A 345 -9.23 12.37 11.16
N LEU A 346 -8.97 13.61 11.63
CA LEU A 346 -7.61 14.09 11.94
C LEU A 346 -6.84 13.19 12.93
N PRO A 347 -7.44 12.62 13.99
CA PRO A 347 -6.73 11.69 14.86
C PRO A 347 -6.31 10.41 14.13
N GLN A 348 -7.10 9.92 13.18
CA GLN A 348 -6.75 8.73 12.40
C GLN A 348 -5.67 9.03 11.37
N LEU A 349 -5.74 10.19 10.72
CA LEU A 349 -4.67 10.68 9.85
C LEU A 349 -3.35 10.79 10.62
N LYS A 350 -3.38 11.35 11.83
CA LYS A 350 -2.20 11.44 12.70
C LYS A 350 -1.64 10.04 12.99
N ALA A 351 -2.49 9.11 13.43
CA ALA A 351 -2.09 7.75 13.75
C ALA A 351 -1.50 7.01 12.53
N LEU A 352 -2.06 7.22 11.33
CA LEU A 352 -1.52 6.67 10.08
C LEU A 352 -0.09 7.13 9.82
N MET A 353 0.21 8.42 10.05
CA MET A 353 1.55 8.96 9.85
C MET A 353 2.53 8.44 10.92
N GLU A 354 2.09 8.33 12.18
CA GLU A 354 2.92 7.79 13.26
C GLU A 354 3.21 6.28 13.08
N ASP A 355 2.26 5.51 12.53
CA ASP A 355 2.42 4.09 12.15
C ASP A 355 3.49 3.90 11.06
N ASN A 356 3.47 4.77 10.05
CA ASN A 356 4.38 4.70 8.92
C ASN A 356 5.77 5.30 9.20
N PHE A 357 5.87 6.19 10.19
CA PHE A 357 7.12 6.83 10.58
C PHE A 357 7.30 6.80 12.10
N PRO A 358 7.65 5.64 12.69
CA PRO A 358 7.83 5.50 14.13
C PRO A 358 8.79 6.55 14.70
N GLY A 359 8.35 7.24 15.75
CA GLY A 359 9.10 8.33 16.39
C GLY A 359 8.97 9.70 15.72
N MET A 360 8.22 9.82 14.61
CA MET A 360 7.90 11.12 14.03
C MET A 360 6.92 11.89 14.91
N THR A 361 7.23 13.16 15.19
CA THR A 361 6.25 14.03 15.86
C THR A 361 5.26 14.53 14.82
N VAL A 362 3.98 14.19 15.00
CA VAL A 362 2.90 14.57 14.09
C VAL A 362 1.84 15.39 14.82
N GLU A 363 1.43 16.49 14.20
CA GLU A 363 0.32 17.32 14.64
C GLU A 363 -0.71 17.44 13.51
N ALA A 364 -1.94 17.02 13.78
CA ALA A 364 -3.05 17.12 12.85
C ALA A 364 -3.97 18.27 13.28
N LEU A 365 -4.15 19.26 12.41
CA LEU A 365 -4.91 20.48 12.70
C LEU A 365 -6.13 20.61 11.78
N ASN A 366 -7.24 21.09 12.32
CA ASN A 366 -8.43 21.39 11.53
C ASN A 366 -8.17 22.64 10.70
N ARG A 367 -8.57 22.64 9.41
CA ARG A 367 -8.50 23.79 8.49
C ARG A 367 -9.06 25.09 9.06
N GLU A 368 -9.98 25.02 10.01
CA GLU A 368 -10.57 26.19 10.69
C GLU A 368 -9.71 26.74 11.84
N ASN A 369 -8.59 26.10 12.17
CA ASN A 369 -7.68 26.55 13.22
C ASN A 369 -7.05 27.90 12.83
N GLU A 370 -7.26 28.92 13.66
CA GLU A 370 -6.86 30.30 13.37
C GLU A 370 -5.34 30.48 13.25
N GLU A 371 -4.56 29.81 14.11
CA GLU A 371 -3.10 29.88 14.12
C GLU A 371 -2.51 29.21 12.88
N GLN A 372 -3.06 28.07 12.48
CA GLN A 372 -2.72 27.39 11.25
C GLN A 372 -3.02 28.27 10.03
N GLN A 373 -4.21 28.88 9.95
CA GLN A 373 -4.57 29.77 8.84
C GLN A 373 -3.69 31.02 8.78
N LYS A 374 -3.28 31.55 9.93
CA LYS A 374 -2.29 32.64 9.99
C LYS A 374 -0.94 32.18 9.44
N THR A 375 -0.42 31.06 9.92
CA THR A 375 0.85 30.47 9.48
C THR A 375 0.84 30.17 7.98
N ARG A 376 -0.27 29.59 7.48
CA ARG A 376 -0.51 29.30 6.07
C ARG A 376 -0.39 30.57 5.22
N LYS A 377 -1.04 31.66 5.63
CA LYS A 377 -0.98 32.96 4.94
C LYS A 377 0.42 33.56 4.97
N GLU A 378 1.14 33.44 6.09
CA GLU A 378 2.53 33.92 6.22
C GLU A 378 3.48 33.16 5.28
N ILE A 379 3.37 31.83 5.22
CA ILE A 379 4.17 31.01 4.32
C ILE A 379 3.88 31.39 2.87
N LEU A 380 2.62 31.40 2.44
CA LEU A 380 2.23 31.77 1.07
C LEU A 380 2.65 33.21 0.72
N GLY A 381 2.52 34.15 1.66
CA GLY A 381 2.94 35.54 1.51
C GLY A 381 4.44 35.72 1.34
N SER A 382 5.27 34.79 1.82
CA SER A 382 6.72 34.84 1.62
C SER A 382 7.18 34.47 0.20
N TRP A 383 6.24 33.95 -0.60
CA TRP A 383 6.42 33.47 -1.98
C TRP A 383 5.62 34.27 -3.03
N MET A 384 4.82 35.24 -2.59
CA MET A 384 4.20 36.28 -3.44
C MET A 384 5.13 37.47 -3.55
#